data_AF-A0A945IRV6-F1
#
_entry.id   AF-A0A945IRV6-F1
#
_cell.length_a   1.000
_cell.length_b   1.000
_cell.length_c   1.000
_cell.angle_alpha   90.00
_cell.angle_beta   90.00
_cell.angle_gamma   90.00
#
_symmetry.space_group_name_H-M   'P 1'
#
loop_
_entity.id
_entity.type
_entity.pdbx_description
1 polymer ?
#
loop_
_entity_poly.entity_id
_entity_poly.type
_entity_poly.pdbx_seq_one_letter_code
_entity_poly.pdbx_strand_id
1 'polypeptide(L)'
;MTTGELDRTPARGSTEQGIIIVKATIVGTALFVVTAIFAAAVFTTAAQWVGAVTAMALFMVGVFAFLWGFWNAIQRSREEEVSVTQLFLLLGAGTPAAVRRTMLSMLAIQVVTAFGTAIWRLDGPDGSPGSSLAVGLLVPMFGLGMNGLWAAYHANFGPRLDADGAPMREASANSRQDGGTSTASIDQNEDHG
;
A
#
# COMPACT_ATOMS: atom_id res chain seq x y z
N MET A 1 -25.71 -31.37 12.58
CA MET A 1 -25.54 -30.71 11.28
C MET A 1 -25.33 -29.22 11.56
N THR A 2 -24.10 -28.84 11.90
CA THR A 2 -23.72 -27.46 12.24
C THR A 2 -23.23 -26.80 10.97
N THR A 3 -23.97 -25.80 10.52
CA THR A 3 -23.70 -24.97 9.34
C THR A 3 -22.26 -24.48 9.40
N GLY A 4 -21.43 -24.95 8.47
CA GLY A 4 -20.06 -24.49 8.33
C GLY A 4 -20.07 -22.98 8.13
N GLU A 5 -19.57 -22.26 9.13
CA GLU A 5 -19.12 -20.90 8.99
C GLU A 5 -18.08 -20.92 7.87
N LEU A 6 -18.52 -20.61 6.65
CA LEU A 6 -17.62 -20.41 5.53
C LEU A 6 -16.67 -19.31 5.98
N ASP A 7 -15.41 -19.66 6.22
CA ASP A 7 -14.33 -18.70 6.43
C ASP A 7 -14.25 -17.83 5.16
N ARG A 8 -14.99 -16.73 5.15
CA ARG A 8 -15.07 -15.79 4.02
C ARG A 8 -13.94 -14.78 4.08
N THR A 9 -12.78 -15.18 4.58
CA THR A 9 -11.59 -14.36 4.50
C THR A 9 -11.27 -14.16 3.02
N PRO A 10 -11.25 -12.91 2.50
CA PRO A 10 -10.93 -12.68 1.10
C PRO A 10 -9.58 -13.32 0.75
N ALA A 11 -9.51 -13.99 -0.40
CA ALA A 11 -8.31 -14.72 -0.81
C ALA A 11 -7.12 -13.74 -0.90
N ARG A 12 -6.15 -13.90 0.00
CA ARG A 12 -4.93 -13.09 0.05
C ARG A 12 -3.84 -13.68 -0.84
N GLY A 13 -2.89 -12.85 -1.24
CA GLY A 13 -1.66 -13.31 -1.88
C GLY A 13 -0.92 -14.31 -0.98
N SER A 14 -0.16 -15.23 -1.57
CA SER A 14 0.55 -16.24 -0.79
C SER A 14 1.68 -15.61 0.04
N THR A 15 2.04 -16.24 1.16
CA THR A 15 3.16 -15.77 2.00
C THR A 15 4.46 -15.66 1.21
N GLU A 16 4.68 -16.58 0.27
CA GLU A 16 5.84 -16.56 -0.62
C GLU A 16 5.88 -15.31 -1.51
N GLN A 17 4.74 -14.94 -2.13
CA GLN A 17 4.62 -13.73 -2.93
C GLN A 17 4.91 -12.47 -2.10
N GLY A 18 4.40 -12.41 -0.88
CA GLY A 18 4.68 -11.32 0.06
C GLY A 18 6.18 -11.20 0.37
N ILE A 19 6.88 -12.32 0.57
CA ILE A 19 8.33 -12.35 0.80
C ILE A 19 9.10 -11.85 -0.43
N ILE A 20 8.66 -12.21 -1.64
CA ILE A 20 9.29 -11.74 -2.89
C ILE A 20 9.23 -10.22 -2.99
N ILE A 21 8.08 -9.60 -2.66
CA ILE A 21 7.93 -8.14 -2.68
C ILE A 21 8.90 -7.49 -1.68
N VAL A 22 8.99 -8.02 -0.46
CA VAL A 22 9.95 -7.52 0.56
C VAL A 22 11.40 -7.63 0.06
N LYS A 23 11.79 -8.76 -0.53
CA LYS A 23 13.13 -8.95 -1.10
C LYS A 23 13.40 -7.96 -2.24
N ALA A 24 12.43 -7.74 -3.12
CA ALA A 24 12.55 -6.76 -4.20
C ALA A 24 12.74 -5.34 -3.65
N THR A 25 12.03 -4.97 -2.58
CA THR A 25 12.25 -3.68 -1.89
C THR A 25 13.66 -3.55 -1.34
N ILE A 26 14.20 -4.60 -0.71
CA ILE A 26 15.58 -4.61 -0.18
C ILE A 26 16.59 -4.46 -1.32
N VAL A 27 16.47 -5.27 -2.38
CA VAL A 27 17.40 -5.25 -3.52
C VAL A 27 17.36 -3.90 -4.24
N GLY A 28 16.17 -3.37 -4.54
CA GLY A 28 16.03 -2.07 -5.19
C GLY A 28 16.59 -0.93 -4.34
N THR A 29 16.40 -0.99 -3.02
CA THR A 29 16.99 -0.01 -2.08
C THR A 29 18.52 -0.11 -2.07
N ALA A 30 19.07 -1.32 -1.98
CA ALA A 30 20.52 -1.52 -2.01
C ALA A 30 21.14 -1.01 -3.32
N LEU A 31 20.50 -1.31 -4.46
CA LEU A 31 20.93 -0.81 -5.77
C LEU A 31 20.93 0.71 -5.82
N PHE A 32 19.86 1.36 -5.34
CA PHE A 32 19.81 2.82 -5.23
C PHE A 32 20.94 3.36 -4.37
N VAL A 33 21.13 2.82 -3.17
CA VAL A 33 22.17 3.28 -2.24
C VAL A 33 23.56 3.19 -2.86
N VAL A 34 23.90 2.04 -3.46
CA VAL A 34 25.21 1.83 -4.08
C VAL A 34 25.45 2.82 -5.22
N THR A 35 24.49 2.94 -6.14
CA THR A 35 24.61 3.82 -7.31
C THR A 35 24.59 5.30 -6.94
N ALA A 36 23.80 5.70 -5.94
CA ALA A 36 23.73 7.08 -5.45
C ALA A 36 25.03 7.50 -4.73
N ILE A 37 25.58 6.64 -3.86
CA ILE A 37 26.87 6.88 -3.19
C ILE A 37 27.99 6.90 -4.23
N PHE A 38 28.00 5.96 -5.18
CA PHE A 38 28.99 5.93 -6.26
C PHE A 38 28.96 7.22 -7.09
N ALA A 39 27.77 7.67 -7.51
CA ALA A 39 27.60 8.90 -8.26
C ALA A 39 28.05 10.15 -7.46
N ALA A 40 27.75 10.20 -6.16
CA ALA A 40 28.16 11.30 -5.29
C ALA A 40 29.67 11.32 -5.03
N ALA A 41 30.29 10.16 -4.80
CA ALA A 41 31.70 10.03 -4.45
C ALA A 41 32.62 10.25 -5.66
N VAL A 42 32.31 9.63 -6.81
CA VAL A 42 33.13 9.72 -8.03
C VAL A 42 32.89 11.04 -8.76
N PHE A 43 31.66 11.52 -8.74
CA PHE A 43 31.26 12.85 -9.23
C PHE A 43 31.75 13.19 -10.64
N THR A 44 31.65 12.21 -11.55
CA THR A 44 31.83 12.40 -12.99
C THR A 44 30.49 12.30 -13.71
N THR A 45 30.39 12.86 -14.92
CA THR A 45 29.17 12.80 -15.74
C THR A 45 28.70 11.35 -15.94
N ALA A 46 29.62 10.43 -16.21
CA ALA A 46 29.29 9.01 -16.38
C ALA A 46 28.71 8.37 -15.11
N ALA A 47 29.29 8.66 -13.93
CA ALA A 47 28.78 8.15 -12.66
C ALA A 47 27.39 8.72 -12.33
N GLN A 48 27.14 9.99 -12.67
CA GLN A 48 25.82 10.60 -12.53
C GLN A 48 24.78 9.95 -13.43
N TRP A 49 25.12 9.60 -14.68
CA TRP A 49 24.21 8.86 -15.55
C TRP A 49 23.82 7.50 -14.98
N VAL A 50 24.77 6.75 -14.41
CA VAL A 50 24.48 5.47 -13.75
C VAL A 50 23.49 5.66 -12.59
N GLY A 51 23.73 6.67 -11.74
CA GLY A 51 22.82 7.02 -10.65
C GLY A 51 21.43 7.45 -11.15
N ALA A 52 21.38 8.31 -12.17
CA ALA A 52 20.15 8.83 -12.73
C ALA A 52 19.29 7.75 -13.40
N VAL A 53 19.90 6.89 -14.23
CA VAL A 53 19.20 5.78 -14.88
C VAL A 53 18.63 4.81 -13.84
N THR A 54 19.41 4.50 -12.80
CA THR A 54 18.95 3.64 -11.70
C THR A 54 17.78 4.27 -10.95
N ALA A 55 17.89 5.56 -10.60
CA ALA A 55 16.84 6.29 -9.92
C ALA A 55 15.55 6.35 -10.75
N MET A 56 15.66 6.63 -12.04
CA MET A 56 14.52 6.68 -12.96
C MET A 56 13.86 5.31 -13.13
N ALA A 57 14.64 4.24 -13.25
CA ALA A 57 14.09 2.88 -13.35
C ALA A 57 13.32 2.50 -12.08
N LEU A 58 13.90 2.74 -10.89
CA LEU A 58 13.24 2.47 -9.61
C LEU A 58 12.01 3.35 -9.40
N PHE A 59 12.07 4.63 -9.76
CA PHE A 59 10.94 5.53 -9.73
C PHE A 59 9.78 5.00 -10.59
N MET A 60 10.07 4.60 -11.84
CA MET A 60 9.04 4.03 -12.72
C MET A 60 8.42 2.76 -12.15
N VAL A 61 9.24 1.83 -11.64
CA VAL A 61 8.73 0.62 -10.96
C VAL A 61 7.85 0.99 -9.77
N GLY A 62 8.26 1.99 -8.98
CA GLY A 62 7.51 2.53 -7.85
C GLY A 62 6.14 3.07 -8.26
N VAL A 63 6.09 3.87 -9.31
CA VAL A 63 4.83 4.41 -9.85
C VAL A 63 3.89 3.28 -10.29
N PHE A 64 4.39 2.30 -11.04
CA PHE A 64 3.56 1.15 -11.45
C PHE A 64 3.06 0.35 -10.25
N ALA A 65 3.94 0.05 -9.28
CA ALA A 65 3.57 -0.67 -8.06
C ALA A 65 2.53 0.11 -7.24
N PHE A 66 2.69 1.44 -7.13
CA PHE A 66 1.77 2.32 -6.44
C PHE A 66 0.38 2.30 -7.09
N LEU A 67 0.31 2.52 -8.41
CA LEU A 67 -0.96 2.57 -9.14
C LEU A 67 -1.67 1.20 -9.11
N TRP A 68 -0.91 0.12 -9.26
CA TRP A 68 -1.44 -1.23 -9.21
C TRP A 68 -1.95 -1.61 -7.81
N GLY A 69 -1.17 -1.29 -6.78
CA GLY A 69 -1.58 -1.46 -5.39
C GLY A 69 -2.82 -0.66 -5.06
N PHE A 70 -2.88 0.60 -5.50
CA PHE A 70 -4.03 1.48 -5.31
C PHE A 70 -5.29 0.96 -6.03
N TRP A 71 -5.16 0.52 -7.28
CA TRP A 71 -6.26 -0.09 -8.02
C TRP A 71 -6.84 -1.30 -7.30
N ASN A 72 -5.97 -2.22 -6.85
CA ASN A 72 -6.41 -3.40 -6.10
C ASN A 72 -7.03 -3.03 -4.74
N ALA A 73 -6.51 -1.99 -4.08
CA ALA A 73 -7.04 -1.48 -2.82
C ALA A 73 -8.45 -0.89 -2.96
N ILE A 74 -8.76 -0.18 -4.06
CA ILE A 74 -10.12 0.32 -4.36
C ILE A 74 -11.13 -0.82 -4.48
N GLN A 75 -10.72 -1.94 -5.08
CA GLN A 75 -11.62 -3.09 -5.23
C GLN A 75 -11.95 -3.71 -3.85
N ARG A 76 -10.95 -3.77 -2.95
CA ARG A 76 -11.12 -4.23 -1.57
C ARG A 76 -11.88 -3.24 -0.69
N SER A 77 -11.78 -1.94 -0.93
CA SER A 77 -12.45 -0.92 -0.11
C SER A 77 -13.98 -0.98 -0.17
N ARG A 78 -14.54 -1.79 -1.08
CA ARG A 78 -15.98 -2.09 -1.12
C ARG A 78 -16.42 -2.89 0.11
N GLU A 79 -15.54 -3.74 0.63
CA GLU A 79 -15.82 -4.69 1.71
C GLU A 79 -14.98 -4.44 2.96
N GLU A 80 -13.80 -3.84 2.81
CA GLU A 80 -12.84 -3.58 3.88
C GLU A 80 -12.59 -2.08 4.11
N GLU A 81 -12.22 -1.71 5.33
CA GLU A 81 -11.86 -0.32 5.67
C GLU A 81 -10.40 -0.01 5.30
N VAL A 82 -10.17 0.35 4.04
CA VAL A 82 -8.83 0.63 3.54
C VAL A 82 -8.43 2.08 3.80
N SER A 83 -7.55 2.30 4.78
CA SER A 83 -6.93 3.61 5.01
C SER A 83 -5.64 3.79 4.21
N VAL A 84 -5.38 5.02 3.75
CA VAL A 84 -4.17 5.36 2.97
C VAL A 84 -2.89 5.14 3.78
N THR A 85 -2.93 5.43 5.08
CA THR A 85 -1.81 5.23 6.00
C THR A 85 -1.51 3.75 6.21
N GLN A 86 -2.54 2.90 6.31
CA GLN A 86 -2.33 1.46 6.37
C GLN A 86 -1.83 0.90 5.04
N LEU A 87 -2.29 1.45 3.91
CA LEU A 87 -1.90 1.00 2.59
C LEU A 87 -0.43 1.32 2.28
N PHE A 88 0.00 2.58 2.41
CA PHE A 88 1.35 3.00 1.96
C PHE A 88 2.38 3.10 3.08
N LEU A 89 1.96 3.30 4.32
CA LEU A 89 2.85 3.33 5.47
C LEU A 89 2.77 2.05 6.31
N LEU A 90 1.92 1.08 5.94
CA LEU A 90 1.78 -0.19 6.65
C LEU A 90 1.36 -0.02 8.13
N LEU A 91 0.77 1.13 8.47
CA LEU A 91 0.48 1.56 9.85
C LEU A 91 -0.81 0.94 10.44
N GLY A 92 -1.09 -0.32 10.13
CA GLY A 92 -2.25 -1.06 10.65
C GLY A 92 -1.90 -2.35 11.37
N ALA A 93 -2.83 -2.85 12.19
CA ALA A 93 -2.68 -4.13 12.91
C ALA A 93 -2.59 -5.34 11.97
N GLY A 94 -3.14 -5.23 10.76
CA GLY A 94 -3.15 -6.29 9.75
C GLY A 94 -1.85 -6.49 8.98
N THR A 95 -0.74 -5.85 9.37
CA THR A 95 0.58 -6.06 8.78
C THR A 95 1.54 -6.66 9.81
N PRO A 96 2.20 -7.81 9.51
CA PRO A 96 3.20 -8.38 10.41
C PRO A 96 4.30 -7.37 10.75
N ALA A 97 4.63 -7.25 12.04
CA ALA A 97 5.55 -6.22 12.52
C ALA A 97 6.94 -6.30 11.87
N ALA A 98 7.41 -7.52 11.54
CA ALA A 98 8.68 -7.73 10.85
C ALA A 98 8.66 -7.13 9.43
N VAL A 99 7.60 -7.37 8.65
CA VAL A 99 7.45 -6.82 7.31
C VAL A 99 7.38 -5.30 7.36
N ARG A 100 6.52 -4.76 8.24
CA ARG A 100 6.38 -3.32 8.45
C ARG A 100 7.71 -2.65 8.77
N ARG A 101 8.44 -3.18 9.75
CA ARG A 101 9.74 -2.63 10.15
C ARG A 101 10.72 -2.65 8.98
N THR A 102 10.88 -3.80 8.31
CA THR A 102 11.80 -3.91 7.18
C THR A 102 11.48 -2.93 6.06
N MET A 103 10.23 -2.89 5.60
CA MET A 103 9.84 -2.07 4.45
C MET A 103 9.90 -0.57 4.78
N LEU A 104 9.46 -0.15 5.98
CA LEU A 104 9.60 1.24 6.42
C LEU A 104 11.06 1.64 6.65
N SER A 105 11.90 0.74 7.15
CA SER A 105 13.34 0.98 7.26
C SER A 105 13.96 1.17 5.88
N MET A 106 13.59 0.37 4.88
CA MET A 106 14.07 0.56 3.50
C MET A 106 13.62 1.90 2.92
N LEU A 107 12.36 2.29 3.11
CA LEU A 107 11.87 3.62 2.70
C LEU A 107 12.65 4.75 3.39
N ALA A 108 12.89 4.64 4.70
CA ALA A 108 13.69 5.61 5.44
C ALA A 108 15.13 5.70 4.90
N ILE A 109 15.76 4.57 4.59
CA ILE A 109 17.09 4.53 3.97
C ILE A 109 17.08 5.23 2.61
N GLN A 110 16.05 5.02 1.78
CA GLN A 110 15.93 5.72 0.49
C GLN A 110 15.84 7.22 0.69
N VAL A 111 14.99 7.69 1.61
CA VAL A 111 14.84 9.13 1.91
C VAL A 111 16.17 9.71 2.40
N VAL A 112 16.80 9.11 3.41
CA VAL A 112 18.08 9.60 3.95
C VAL A 112 19.17 9.62 2.89
N THR A 113 19.24 8.59 2.05
CA THR A 113 20.23 8.51 0.98
C THR A 113 20.00 9.57 -0.09
N ALA A 114 18.74 9.75 -0.54
CA ALA A 114 18.40 10.72 -1.56
C ALA A 114 18.69 12.16 -1.12
N PHE A 115 18.29 12.52 0.10
CA PHE A 115 18.62 13.83 0.66
C PHE A 115 20.12 13.96 0.95
N GLY A 116 20.76 12.92 1.49
CA GLY A 116 22.18 12.92 1.82
C GLY A 116 23.07 13.18 0.61
N THR A 117 22.81 12.50 -0.51
CA THR A 117 23.60 12.68 -1.74
C THR A 117 23.29 13.99 -2.45
N ALA A 118 22.03 14.44 -2.46
CA ALA A 118 21.65 15.73 -3.03
C ALA A 118 22.25 16.91 -2.26
N ILE A 119 22.26 16.86 -0.92
CA ILE A 119 22.85 17.90 -0.06
C ILE A 119 24.39 17.89 -0.18
N TRP A 120 25.01 16.71 -0.28
CA TRP A 120 26.48 16.64 -0.39
C TRP A 120 27.01 17.30 -1.68
N ARG A 121 26.19 17.33 -2.74
CA ARG A 121 26.57 17.81 -4.08
C ARG A 121 25.49 18.77 -4.60
N LEU A 122 25.37 19.95 -4.01
CA LEU A 122 24.39 20.96 -4.44
C LEU A 122 24.67 21.52 -5.85
N ASP A 123 25.95 21.65 -6.19
CA ASP A 123 26.41 22.15 -7.47
C ASP A 123 26.64 21.00 -8.46
N GLY A 124 26.45 21.26 -9.76
CA GLY A 124 26.81 20.34 -10.82
C GLY A 124 28.34 20.20 -10.98
N PRO A 125 28.83 19.20 -11.74
CA PRO A 125 30.27 19.03 -12.00
C PRO A 125 30.92 20.26 -12.63
N ASP A 126 30.14 21.01 -13.41
CA ASP A 126 30.57 22.20 -14.13
C ASP A 126 30.40 23.50 -13.29
N GLY A 127 30.05 23.37 -12.00
CA GLY A 127 29.77 24.51 -11.12
C GLY A 127 28.44 25.21 -11.39
N SER A 128 27.61 24.66 -12.28
CA SER A 128 26.25 25.16 -12.53
C SER A 128 25.34 24.87 -11.32
N PRO A 129 24.43 25.81 -10.98
CA PRO A 129 23.46 25.57 -9.91
C PRO A 129 22.54 24.40 -10.27
N GLY A 130 22.43 23.42 -9.37
CA GLY A 130 21.55 22.27 -9.53
C GLY A 130 22.31 20.95 -9.72
N SER A 131 21.94 19.96 -8.90
CA SER A 131 22.59 18.66 -8.86
C SER A 131 21.87 17.63 -9.73
N SER A 132 22.61 16.92 -10.60
CA SER A 132 22.09 15.71 -11.24
C SER A 132 21.65 14.63 -10.25
N LEU A 133 22.11 14.70 -8.99
CA LEU A 133 21.70 13.77 -7.92
C LEU A 133 20.31 14.07 -7.37
N ALA A 134 19.71 15.24 -7.68
CA ALA A 134 18.35 15.58 -7.26
C ALA A 134 17.30 14.60 -7.81
N VAL A 135 17.57 13.94 -8.95
CA VAL A 135 16.70 12.88 -9.48
C VAL A 135 16.53 11.71 -8.48
N GLY A 136 17.51 11.50 -7.60
CA GLY A 136 17.44 10.52 -6.52
C GLY A 136 16.30 10.78 -5.53
N LEU A 137 15.82 12.03 -5.41
CA LEU A 137 14.68 12.38 -4.55
C LEU A 137 13.36 11.76 -5.01
N LEU A 138 13.29 11.24 -6.24
CA LEU A 138 12.12 10.53 -6.74
C LEU A 138 12.07 9.06 -6.25
N VAL A 139 13.21 8.48 -5.87
CA VAL A 139 13.32 7.05 -5.53
C VAL A 139 12.47 6.61 -4.34
N PRO A 140 12.19 7.42 -3.30
CA PRO A 140 11.24 7.05 -2.25
C PRO A 140 9.86 6.59 -2.77
N MET A 141 9.48 6.96 -4.00
CA MET A 141 8.28 6.44 -4.66
C MET A 141 8.34 4.92 -4.89
N PHE A 142 9.53 4.35 -5.09
CA PHE A 142 9.74 2.90 -5.12
C PHE A 142 9.35 2.25 -3.79
N GLY A 143 9.87 2.77 -2.66
CA GLY A 143 9.50 2.27 -1.34
C GLY A 143 8.00 2.38 -1.06
N LEU A 144 7.40 3.55 -1.32
CA LEU A 144 5.96 3.75 -1.13
C LEU A 144 5.12 2.85 -2.03
N GLY A 145 5.46 2.72 -3.31
CA GLY A 145 4.76 1.86 -4.25
C GLY A 145 4.82 0.39 -3.86
N MET A 146 6.00 -0.09 -3.44
CA MET A 146 6.16 -1.47 -2.97
C MET A 146 5.42 -1.74 -1.66
N ASN A 147 5.37 -0.78 -0.73
CA ASN A 147 4.55 -0.88 0.48
C ASN A 147 3.07 -1.03 0.12
N GLY A 148 2.56 -0.15 -0.74
CA GLY A 148 1.18 -0.19 -1.23
C GLY A 148 0.84 -1.49 -1.93
N LEU A 149 1.74 -1.96 -2.80
CA LEU A 149 1.58 -3.24 -3.49
C LEU A 149 1.53 -4.42 -2.51
N TRP A 150 2.44 -4.46 -1.53
CA TRP A 150 2.43 -5.51 -0.51
C TRP A 150 1.11 -5.50 0.28
N ALA A 151 0.71 -4.33 0.77
CA ALA A 151 -0.49 -4.19 1.59
C ALA A 151 -1.76 -4.51 0.83
N ALA A 152 -1.86 -4.08 -0.42
CA ALA A 152 -3.02 -4.35 -1.28
C ALA A 152 -3.28 -5.85 -1.45
N TYR A 153 -2.24 -6.69 -1.45
CA TYR A 153 -2.38 -8.14 -1.61
C TYR A 153 -2.37 -8.94 -0.31
N HIS A 154 -1.73 -8.43 0.75
CA HIS A 154 -1.41 -9.23 1.93
C HIS A 154 -1.86 -8.63 3.26
N ALA A 155 -2.08 -7.32 3.36
CA ALA A 155 -2.53 -6.71 4.61
C ALA A 155 -3.99 -7.04 4.91
N ASN A 156 -4.33 -7.12 6.20
CA ASN A 156 -5.71 -7.24 6.66
C ASN A 156 -6.27 -5.85 7.05
N PHE A 157 -7.22 -5.31 6.28
CA PHE A 157 -7.77 -3.96 6.54
C PHE A 157 -8.93 -3.96 7.53
N GLY A 158 -9.48 -5.13 7.88
CA GLY A 158 -10.65 -5.23 8.75
C GLY A 158 -11.97 -4.92 8.00
N PRO A 159 -13.11 -5.25 8.60
CA PRO A 159 -14.42 -5.06 7.96
C PRO A 159 -14.74 -3.57 7.79
N ARG A 160 -15.48 -3.22 6.74
CA ARG A 160 -15.98 -1.86 6.54
C ARG A 160 -17.01 -1.47 7.62
N LEU A 161 -16.75 -0.36 8.30
CA LEU A 161 -17.64 0.20 9.31
C LEU A 161 -18.67 1.18 8.70
N ASP A 162 -19.82 1.32 9.34
CA ASP A 162 -20.86 2.32 9.04
C ASP A 162 -20.62 3.63 9.81
N ALA A 163 -21.57 4.58 9.71
CA ALA A 163 -21.44 5.90 10.33
C ALA A 163 -21.37 5.84 11.87
N ASP A 164 -21.92 4.79 12.48
CA ASP A 164 -21.96 4.56 13.92
C ASP A 164 -20.77 3.70 14.38
N GLY A 165 -19.88 3.31 13.46
CA GLY A 165 -18.70 2.47 13.73
C GLY A 165 -19.02 0.98 13.84
N ALA A 166 -20.23 0.55 13.47
CA ALA A 166 -20.62 -0.85 13.43
C ALA A 166 -20.27 -1.48 12.07
N PRO A 167 -19.99 -2.79 11.98
CA PRO A 167 -19.72 -3.45 10.71
C PRO A 167 -20.94 -3.35 9.77
N MET A 168 -20.77 -2.75 8.59
CA MET A 168 -21.86 -2.43 7.65
C MET A 168 -22.69 -3.65 7.20
N ARG A 169 -22.20 -4.88 7.41
CA ARG A 169 -22.89 -6.13 7.03
C ARG A 169 -23.82 -6.68 8.13
N GLU A 170 -23.68 -6.26 9.38
CA GLU A 170 -24.54 -6.71 10.49
C GLU A 170 -25.90 -5.98 10.48
N ALA A 171 -25.93 -4.70 10.10
CA ALA A 171 -27.16 -3.91 10.04
C ALA A 171 -28.22 -4.51 9.09
N SER A 172 -27.82 -5.02 7.92
CA SER A 172 -28.77 -5.58 6.93
C SER A 172 -29.43 -6.90 7.37
N ALA A 173 -28.82 -7.63 8.31
CA ALA A 173 -29.41 -8.86 8.87
C ALA A 173 -30.50 -8.54 9.90
N ASN A 174 -30.27 -7.55 10.78
CA ASN A 174 -31.27 -7.13 11.76
C ASN A 174 -32.43 -6.33 11.15
N SER A 175 -32.18 -5.46 10.15
CA SER A 175 -33.26 -4.69 9.52
C SER A 175 -34.25 -5.53 8.69
N ARG A 176 -33.87 -6.73 8.25
CA ARG A 176 -34.80 -7.68 7.62
C ARG A 176 -35.64 -8.45 8.64
N GLN A 177 -35.23 -8.50 9.90
CA GLN A 177 -35.92 -9.25 10.94
C GLN A 177 -37.03 -8.42 11.59
N ASP A 178 -36.87 -7.10 11.70
CA ASP A 178 -37.90 -6.17 12.19
C ASP A 178 -38.96 -5.77 11.14
N GLY A 179 -38.80 -6.20 9.88
CA GLY A 179 -39.77 -6.01 8.81
C GLY A 179 -40.81 -7.14 8.72
N GLY A 180 -40.98 -7.93 9.79
CA GLY A 180 -41.97 -9.00 9.87
C GLY A 180 -43.37 -8.48 9.55
N THR A 181 -43.86 -8.84 8.38
CA THR A 181 -45.26 -8.70 7.94
C THR A 181 -46.20 -9.04 9.10
N SER A 182 -46.92 -8.04 9.60
CA SER A 182 -48.14 -8.28 10.36
C SER A 182 -49.12 -8.94 9.40
N THR A 183 -49.16 -10.28 9.40
CA THR A 183 -50.29 -11.04 8.88
C THR A 183 -51.44 -10.86 9.85
N ALA A 184 -51.98 -9.65 9.91
CA ALA A 184 -53.34 -9.46 10.40
C ALA A 184 -54.25 -10.13 9.36
N SER A 185 -54.93 -11.19 9.80
CA SER A 185 -55.94 -11.93 9.06
C SER A 185 -56.91 -10.97 8.35
N ILE A 186 -56.77 -10.83 7.03
CA ILE A 186 -57.85 -10.32 6.17
C ILE A 186 -58.77 -11.52 5.94
N ASP A 187 -59.55 -11.82 6.96
CA ASP A 187 -60.67 -12.76 6.87
C ASP A 187 -61.69 -12.34 7.93
N GLN A 188 -62.47 -11.31 7.62
CA GLN A 188 -63.68 -10.90 8.34
C GLN A 188 -64.36 -9.75 7.59
N ASN A 189 -65.13 -10.08 6.55
CA ASN A 189 -66.27 -9.23 6.16
C ASN A 189 -67.37 -10.04 5.46
N GLU A 190 -67.77 -11.16 6.07
CA GLU A 190 -69.05 -11.82 5.79
C GLU A 190 -69.88 -11.84 7.08
N ASP A 191 -70.43 -10.69 7.50
CA ASP A 191 -71.67 -10.69 8.28
C ASP A 191 -72.31 -9.30 8.36
N HIS A 192 -73.08 -8.91 7.35
CA HIS A 192 -74.16 -7.93 7.51
C HIS A 192 -75.35 -8.42 6.67
N GLY A 193 -76.43 -8.81 7.36
CA GLY A 193 -77.69 -9.27 6.79
C GLY A 193 -78.60 -8.16 6.27
#